data_AF-A0A2E7WGR7-F1
#
_entry.id   AF-A0A2E7WGR7-F1
#
_cell.length_a   1.000
_cell.length_b   1.000
_cell.length_c   1.000
_cell.angle_alpha   90.00
_cell.angle_beta   90.00
_cell.angle_gamma   90.00
#
_symmetry.space_group_name_H-M   'P 1'
#
loop_
_entity.id
_entity.type
_entity.pdbx_description
1 polymer ?
#
loop_
_entity_poly.entity_id
_entity_poly.type
_entity_poly.pdbx_seq_one_letter_code
_entity_poly.pdbx_strand_id
1 'polypeptide(L)'
;MYNDKEYAKWNKKYKKFQKDNRQSITKMVMDFNRKKSADVAKKIKRRDTGVLNESKLHTYKWNDKIFKSRKIVPEGKNHGLIMLVDCSGSMQDWDKFESAIKQSLILVEFCRKVGIKYKVIGFGDGNYNGSLYNKEKYSNSFNKQYLKLRHLPLLREWFSNDQSMREHDFMATYMLYKSKHWRAGYIADGPNSSTPLVDSIFLLRQIALEFKDNENIDILNTITLTDGMSNESSFHDSSMGSSISRLSSYDPLTKSVYRTKNCNTLPNILSFYKKVVGGNIIGFDITSQYTYNSNPIVVREDHMGYDHHYTFSFKNLYNESKRMSKKDEDQSKTLTDIQQNFKGKNVSKSNEKILLTKFIDIIS
;
A
#
# COMPACT_ATOMS: atom_id res chain seq x y z
N MET A 1 -24.03 -7.99 -1.49
CA MET A 1 -24.76 -7.88 -0.20
C MET A 1 -26.19 -8.26 -0.48
N TYR A 2 -26.80 -9.13 0.32
CA TYR A 2 -28.05 -9.78 -0.09
C TYR A 2 -29.29 -8.97 0.27
N ASN A 3 -29.20 -7.97 1.16
CA ASN A 3 -30.30 -7.07 1.50
C ASN A 3 -29.86 -5.81 2.28
N ASP A 4 -30.77 -4.86 2.43
CA ASP A 4 -30.56 -3.59 3.16
C ASP A 4 -30.27 -3.77 4.64
N LYS A 5 -30.81 -4.82 5.28
CA LYS A 5 -30.57 -5.12 6.70
C LYS A 5 -29.12 -5.51 6.94
N GLU A 6 -28.54 -6.34 6.05
CA GLU A 6 -27.12 -6.66 6.07
C GLU A 6 -26.27 -5.41 5.84
N TYR A 7 -26.67 -4.55 4.89
CA TYR A 7 -25.99 -3.29 4.66
C TYR A 7 -25.94 -2.40 5.88
N ALA A 8 -27.08 -2.15 6.52
CA ALA A 8 -27.14 -1.35 7.75
C ALA A 8 -26.23 -1.93 8.86
N LYS A 9 -26.20 -3.26 9.02
CA LYS A 9 -25.36 -3.95 10.00
C LYS A 9 -23.87 -3.73 9.73
N TRP A 10 -23.42 -3.91 8.50
CA TRP A 10 -22.01 -3.78 8.12
C TRP A 10 -21.56 -2.33 8.06
N ASN A 11 -22.41 -1.43 7.60
CA ASN A 11 -22.15 0.00 7.64
C ASN A 11 -21.96 0.47 9.09
N LYS A 12 -22.78 -0.01 10.04
CA LYS A 12 -22.57 0.28 11.48
C LYS A 12 -21.21 -0.19 11.99
N LYS A 13 -20.72 -1.35 11.54
CA LYS A 13 -19.36 -1.83 11.86
C LYS A 13 -18.28 -0.94 11.24
N TYR A 14 -18.45 -0.54 9.98
CA TYR A 14 -17.53 0.37 9.31
C TYR A 14 -17.46 1.74 9.99
N LYS A 15 -18.61 2.35 10.33
CA LYS A 15 -18.64 3.62 11.09
C LYS A 15 -18.00 3.50 12.47
N LYS A 16 -18.16 2.36 13.14
CA LYS A 16 -17.44 2.07 14.39
C LYS A 16 -15.92 2.02 14.15
N PHE A 17 -15.49 1.30 13.12
CA PHE A 17 -14.07 1.23 12.73
C PHE A 17 -13.48 2.61 12.42
N GLN A 18 -14.19 3.48 11.70
CA GLN A 18 -13.77 4.86 11.46
C GLN A 18 -13.63 5.64 12.76
N LYS A 19 -14.59 5.50 13.69
CA LYS A 19 -14.54 6.18 15.00
C LYS A 19 -13.35 5.71 15.84
N ASP A 20 -13.11 4.41 15.89
CA ASP A 20 -12.04 3.81 16.68
C ASP A 20 -10.65 4.24 16.18
N ASN A 21 -10.49 4.42 14.86
CA ASN A 21 -9.22 4.81 14.24
C ASN A 21 -9.03 6.32 14.06
N ARG A 22 -10.06 7.13 14.33
CA ARG A 22 -10.02 8.59 14.12
C ARG A 22 -8.83 9.26 14.78
N GLN A 23 -8.53 8.90 16.03
CA GLN A 23 -7.42 9.49 16.79
C GLN A 23 -6.06 9.13 16.18
N SER A 24 -5.87 7.88 15.78
CA SER A 24 -4.65 7.41 15.11
C SER A 24 -4.43 8.16 13.79
N ILE A 25 -5.49 8.30 12.99
CA ILE A 25 -5.43 9.01 11.71
C ILE A 25 -5.13 10.49 11.91
N THR A 26 -5.79 11.16 12.88
CA THR A 26 -5.49 12.56 13.17
C THR A 26 -4.03 12.74 13.60
N LYS A 27 -3.48 11.82 14.41
CA LYS A 27 -2.07 11.84 14.76
C LYS A 27 -1.17 11.70 13.53
N MET A 28 -1.47 10.78 12.62
CA MET A 28 -0.72 10.61 11.37
C MET A 28 -0.71 11.88 10.52
N VAL A 29 -1.87 12.53 10.36
CA VAL A 29 -1.99 13.79 9.62
C VAL A 29 -1.13 14.88 10.26
N MET A 30 -1.14 15.00 11.58
CA MET A 30 -0.30 15.96 12.31
C MET A 30 1.19 15.65 12.12
N ASP A 31 1.60 14.39 12.25
CA ASP A 31 2.99 13.97 12.08
C ASP A 31 3.50 14.20 10.65
N PHE A 32 2.67 13.91 9.64
CA PHE A 32 2.96 14.21 8.24
C PHE A 32 3.13 15.69 7.99
N ASN A 33 2.16 16.51 8.41
CA ASN A 33 2.22 17.97 8.23
C ASN A 33 3.41 18.59 8.95
N ARG A 34 3.77 18.07 10.13
CA ARG A 34 4.94 18.50 10.88
C ARG A 34 6.23 18.23 10.12
N LYS A 35 6.41 17.04 9.54
CA LYS A 35 7.60 16.70 8.74
C LYS A 35 7.66 17.50 7.44
N LYS A 36 6.56 17.55 6.70
CA LYS A 36 6.43 18.40 5.51
C LYS A 36 6.85 19.84 5.80
N SER A 37 6.40 20.41 6.92
CA SER A 37 6.78 21.75 7.36
C SER A 37 8.27 21.87 7.71
N ALA A 38 8.83 20.86 8.37
CA ALA A 38 10.26 20.81 8.70
C ALA A 38 11.14 20.74 7.44
N ASP A 39 10.75 19.97 6.43
CA ASP A 39 11.52 19.84 5.19
C ASP A 39 11.43 21.09 4.31
N VAL A 40 10.27 21.75 4.29
CA VAL A 40 10.16 23.10 3.73
C VAL A 40 11.10 24.06 4.49
N ALA A 41 11.11 24.03 5.82
CA ALA A 41 11.97 24.89 6.63
C ALA A 41 13.47 24.64 6.37
N LYS A 42 13.90 23.38 6.21
CA LYS A 42 15.28 23.02 5.83
C LYS A 42 15.67 23.56 4.45
N LYS A 43 14.75 23.56 3.49
CA LYS A 43 15.01 24.02 2.12
C LYS A 43 14.93 25.54 1.95
N ILE A 44 14.31 26.27 2.89
CA ILE A 44 14.34 27.73 2.91
C ILE A 44 15.76 28.18 3.22
N LYS A 45 16.55 28.41 2.16
CA LYS A 45 17.81 29.16 2.26
C LYS A 45 17.47 30.61 2.57
N ARG A 46 17.89 31.08 3.74
CA ARG A 46 17.92 32.52 4.02
C ARG A 46 19.18 33.06 3.36
N ARG A 47 19.03 34.07 2.51
CA ARG A 47 20.19 34.88 2.12
C ARG A 47 20.45 35.83 3.29
N ASP A 48 21.63 35.70 3.88
CA ASP A 48 22.14 36.59 4.93
C ASP A 48 22.96 37.75 4.33
N THR A 49 22.92 37.91 3.01
CA THR A 49 23.56 38.98 2.25
C THR A 49 22.54 39.66 1.35
N GLY A 50 22.65 40.98 1.16
CA GLY A 50 21.75 41.75 0.29
C GLY A 50 21.50 43.16 0.79
N VAL A 51 20.36 43.73 0.39
CA VAL A 51 19.95 45.10 0.78
C VAL A 51 19.52 45.11 2.24
N LEU A 52 20.00 46.08 3.01
CA LEU A 52 19.63 46.25 4.41
C LEU A 52 18.14 46.59 4.58
N ASN A 53 17.56 46.10 5.66
CA ASN A 53 16.22 46.47 6.09
C ASN A 53 16.33 47.62 7.09
N GLU A 54 16.12 48.84 6.61
CA GLU A 54 16.17 50.09 7.38
C GLU A 54 15.31 50.03 8.65
N SER A 55 14.16 49.36 8.60
CA SER A 55 13.27 49.25 9.76
C SER A 55 13.83 48.37 10.89
N LYS A 56 14.77 47.47 10.57
CA LYS A 56 15.42 46.55 11.54
C LYS A 56 16.84 46.97 11.90
N LEU A 57 17.33 48.06 11.31
CA LEU A 57 18.72 48.51 11.49
C LEU A 57 19.03 48.80 12.97
N HIS A 58 18.06 49.31 13.73
CA HIS A 58 18.20 49.57 15.17
C HIS A 58 18.51 48.31 16.01
N THR A 59 18.30 47.10 15.47
CA THR A 59 18.58 45.84 16.16
C THR A 59 19.99 45.28 15.90
N TYR A 60 20.84 45.98 15.13
CA TYR A 60 22.12 45.45 14.62
C TYR A 60 23.07 44.92 15.71
N LYS A 61 23.06 45.48 16.92
CA LYS A 61 23.95 45.04 18.02
C LYS A 61 23.63 43.64 18.55
N TRP A 62 22.40 43.15 18.35
CA TRP A 62 21.90 41.93 18.98
C TRP A 62 21.09 41.04 18.02
N ASN A 63 20.97 41.45 16.76
CA ASN A 63 20.27 40.70 15.73
C ASN A 63 21.03 40.78 14.41
N ASP A 64 21.64 39.67 14.02
CA ASP A 64 22.38 39.56 12.75
C ASP A 64 21.45 39.57 11.51
N LYS A 65 20.12 39.52 11.70
CA LYS A 65 19.12 39.48 10.62
C LYS A 65 18.65 40.88 10.23
N ILE A 66 19.59 41.70 9.79
CA ILE A 66 19.33 43.08 9.31
C ILE A 66 19.13 43.17 7.80
N PHE A 67 19.39 42.11 7.02
CA PHE A 67 19.19 42.10 5.56
C PHE A 67 17.77 41.71 5.13
N LYS A 68 17.26 42.33 4.06
CA LYS A 68 16.01 41.94 3.38
C LYS A 68 16.23 40.60 2.69
N SER A 69 15.71 39.53 3.27
CA SER A 69 15.82 38.17 2.71
C SER A 69 14.58 37.82 1.88
N ARG A 70 14.76 37.58 0.57
CA ARG A 70 13.69 37.01 -0.28
C ARG A 70 13.59 35.51 0.04
N LYS A 71 12.50 35.10 0.69
CA LYS A 71 12.21 33.68 0.92
C LYS A 71 11.73 33.06 -0.39
N ILE A 72 12.57 32.26 -1.02
CA ILE A 72 12.12 31.32 -2.04
C ILE A 72 11.59 30.12 -1.27
N VAL A 73 10.27 29.95 -1.26
CA VAL A 73 9.64 28.73 -0.74
C VAL A 73 9.60 27.76 -1.91
N PRO A 74 10.43 26.69 -1.92
CA PRO A 74 10.34 25.71 -2.99
C PRO A 74 8.98 25.04 -2.95
N GLU A 75 8.36 24.89 -4.12
CA GLU A 75 7.13 24.12 -4.27
C GLU A 75 7.40 22.67 -3.85
N GLY A 76 6.49 22.11 -3.06
CA GLY A 76 6.59 20.72 -2.61
C GLY A 76 6.35 19.78 -3.78
N LYS A 77 6.99 18.60 -3.76
CA LYS A 77 6.67 17.55 -4.72
C LYS A 77 5.25 17.05 -4.48
N ASN A 78 4.52 16.71 -5.53
CA ASN A 78 3.23 16.06 -5.43
C ASN A 78 3.42 14.54 -5.23
N HIS A 79 2.86 14.00 -4.15
CA HIS A 79 2.98 12.59 -3.81
C HIS A 79 1.69 11.85 -4.20
N GLY A 80 1.86 10.66 -4.78
CA GLY A 80 0.79 9.73 -5.06
C GLY A 80 1.02 8.40 -4.38
N LEU A 81 -0.06 7.63 -4.21
CA LEU A 81 -0.03 6.33 -3.55
C LEU A 81 -0.81 5.28 -4.32
N ILE A 82 -0.16 4.18 -4.70
CA ILE A 82 -0.84 2.98 -5.17
C ILE A 82 -0.68 1.89 -4.12
N MET A 83 -1.78 1.22 -3.77
CA MET A 83 -1.79 0.06 -2.90
C MET A 83 -2.27 -1.16 -3.68
N LEU A 84 -1.41 -2.15 -3.84
CA LEU A 84 -1.70 -3.43 -4.47
C LEU A 84 -1.99 -4.46 -3.36
N VAL A 85 -3.24 -4.90 -3.26
CA VAL A 85 -3.73 -5.76 -2.18
C VAL A 85 -3.94 -7.18 -2.67
N ASP A 86 -3.31 -8.14 -1.99
CA ASP A 86 -3.38 -9.54 -2.32
C ASP A 86 -4.74 -10.16 -1.99
N CYS A 87 -5.36 -10.74 -3.01
CA CYS A 87 -6.58 -11.53 -2.95
C CYS A 87 -6.27 -12.98 -3.35
N SER A 88 -5.16 -13.54 -2.88
CA SER A 88 -4.83 -14.96 -3.04
C SER A 88 -5.40 -15.82 -1.90
N GLY A 89 -5.43 -17.14 -2.07
CA GLY A 89 -6.12 -18.07 -1.19
C GLY A 89 -5.50 -18.09 0.20
N SER A 90 -4.17 -17.89 0.28
CA SER A 90 -3.43 -17.77 1.53
C SER A 90 -3.90 -16.59 2.40
N MET A 91 -4.40 -15.52 1.78
CA MET A 91 -4.96 -14.37 2.49
C MET A 91 -6.28 -14.69 3.22
N GLN A 92 -6.95 -15.81 2.91
CA GLN A 92 -8.14 -16.28 3.65
C GLN A 92 -7.79 -16.77 5.05
N ASP A 93 -6.56 -17.23 5.24
CA ASP A 93 -6.12 -17.76 6.51
C ASP A 93 -6.10 -16.66 7.57
N TRP A 94 -6.54 -17.04 8.76
CA TRP A 94 -6.46 -16.26 9.99
C TRP A 94 -7.09 -14.85 9.98
N ASP A 95 -7.84 -14.42 8.97
CA ASP A 95 -8.34 -13.04 8.82
C ASP A 95 -7.26 -12.05 8.32
N LYS A 96 -6.21 -12.54 7.61
CA LYS A 96 -5.20 -11.70 6.95
C LYS A 96 -5.84 -10.72 5.96
N PHE A 97 -6.76 -11.19 5.13
CA PHE A 97 -7.46 -10.34 4.16
C PHE A 97 -8.28 -9.21 4.81
N GLU A 98 -9.03 -9.50 5.87
CA GLU A 98 -9.75 -8.46 6.63
C GLU A 98 -8.79 -7.41 7.20
N SER A 99 -7.63 -7.86 7.69
CA SER A 99 -6.60 -6.99 8.24
C SER A 99 -5.97 -6.10 7.17
N ALA A 100 -5.66 -6.65 5.99
CA ALA A 100 -5.15 -5.91 4.85
C ALA A 100 -6.16 -4.86 4.34
N ILE A 101 -7.45 -5.19 4.28
CA ILE A 101 -8.51 -4.24 3.93
C ILE A 101 -8.59 -3.10 4.96
N LYS A 102 -8.61 -3.42 6.26
CA LYS A 102 -8.64 -2.39 7.31
C LYS A 102 -7.43 -1.47 7.26
N GLN A 103 -6.24 -2.03 7.05
CA GLN A 103 -5.03 -1.24 6.90
C GLN A 103 -5.10 -0.33 5.68
N SER A 104 -5.59 -0.85 4.55
CA SER A 104 -5.83 -0.07 3.33
C SER A 104 -6.81 1.08 3.60
N LEU A 105 -7.91 0.83 4.31
CA LEU A 105 -8.89 1.86 4.67
C LEU A 105 -8.30 2.97 5.56
N ILE A 106 -7.41 2.63 6.50
CA ILE A 106 -6.71 3.62 7.33
C ILE A 106 -5.82 4.52 6.46
N LEU A 107 -5.08 3.92 5.50
CA LEU A 107 -4.23 4.66 4.58
C LEU A 107 -5.04 5.53 3.61
N VAL A 108 -6.17 5.02 3.10
CA VAL A 108 -7.11 5.79 2.27
C VAL A 108 -7.61 7.01 3.04
N GLU A 109 -8.10 6.83 4.26
CA GLU A 109 -8.62 7.94 5.07
C GLU A 109 -7.54 8.97 5.43
N PHE A 110 -6.30 8.51 5.66
CA PHE A 110 -5.14 9.40 5.78
C PHE A 110 -4.91 10.20 4.49
N CYS A 111 -4.85 9.54 3.33
CA CYS A 111 -4.63 10.21 2.05
C CYS A 111 -5.72 11.23 1.74
N ARG A 112 -6.99 10.89 1.98
CA ARG A 112 -8.16 11.80 1.84
C ARG A 112 -8.02 13.06 2.70
N LYS A 113 -7.54 12.93 3.93
CA LYS A 113 -7.37 14.08 4.85
C LYS A 113 -6.19 14.96 4.50
N VAL A 114 -5.13 14.39 3.97
CA VAL A 114 -3.92 15.13 3.58
C VAL A 114 -4.03 15.71 2.16
N GLY A 115 -4.90 15.14 1.32
CA GLY A 115 -5.01 15.48 -0.10
C GLY A 115 -4.00 14.76 -0.98
N ILE A 116 -3.48 13.60 -0.55
CA ILE A 116 -2.61 12.75 -1.36
C ILE A 116 -3.48 11.93 -2.30
N LYS A 117 -3.12 11.90 -3.58
CA LYS A 117 -3.82 11.13 -4.59
C LYS A 117 -3.54 9.64 -4.39
N TYR A 118 -4.59 8.80 -4.30
CA TYR A 118 -4.43 7.36 -4.11
C TYR A 118 -5.26 6.49 -5.06
N LYS A 119 -4.78 5.27 -5.31
CA LYS A 119 -5.52 4.14 -5.88
C LYS A 119 -5.25 2.87 -5.08
N VAL A 120 -6.30 2.11 -4.74
CA VAL A 120 -6.21 0.79 -4.10
C VAL A 120 -6.72 -0.23 -5.08
N ILE A 121 -5.86 -1.17 -5.43
CA ILE A 121 -6.12 -2.20 -6.44
C ILE A 121 -5.97 -3.57 -5.77
N GLY A 122 -7.03 -4.35 -5.76
CA GLY A 122 -6.97 -5.76 -5.42
C GLY A 122 -6.46 -6.58 -6.60
N PHE A 123 -5.53 -7.50 -6.38
CA PHE A 123 -5.09 -8.46 -7.38
C PHE A 123 -5.39 -9.89 -6.95
N GLY A 124 -5.67 -10.76 -7.91
CA GLY A 124 -5.78 -12.19 -7.67
C GLY A 124 -5.98 -12.94 -8.98
N ASP A 125 -6.13 -14.25 -8.88
CA ASP A 125 -6.47 -15.06 -10.04
C ASP A 125 -7.89 -14.74 -10.50
N GLY A 126 -7.99 -14.21 -11.71
CA GLY A 126 -9.26 -14.07 -12.40
C GLY A 126 -9.74 -15.45 -12.79
N ASN A 127 -10.72 -16.00 -12.06
CA ASN A 127 -11.43 -17.18 -12.52
C ASN A 127 -12.38 -16.76 -13.65
N TYR A 128 -11.82 -16.41 -14.80
CA TYR A 128 -12.61 -16.15 -15.99
C TYR A 128 -13.06 -17.52 -16.53
N ASN A 129 -14.19 -17.99 -16.00
CA ASN A 129 -15.05 -19.01 -16.61
C ASN A 129 -15.66 -18.53 -17.95
N GLY A 130 -15.08 -17.53 -18.61
CA GLY A 130 -15.25 -17.40 -20.04
C GLY A 130 -14.49 -18.55 -20.65
N SER A 131 -15.24 -19.62 -20.91
CA SER A 131 -14.99 -20.63 -21.93
C SER A 131 -13.63 -20.46 -22.61
N LEU A 132 -12.79 -21.48 -22.54
CA LEU A 132 -11.54 -21.69 -23.29
C LEU A 132 -11.62 -21.35 -24.80
N TYR A 133 -12.80 -20.97 -25.30
CA TYR A 133 -13.14 -20.53 -26.65
C TYR A 133 -13.01 -19.02 -26.91
N ASN A 134 -13.06 -18.15 -25.89
CA ASN A 134 -12.83 -16.70 -26.06
C ASN A 134 -11.48 -16.30 -25.47
N LYS A 135 -10.42 -17.07 -25.76
CA LYS A 135 -9.13 -16.40 -25.92
C LYS A 135 -9.36 -15.38 -27.01
N GLU A 136 -9.32 -14.09 -26.70
CA GLU A 136 -8.87 -13.16 -27.73
C GLU A 136 -7.59 -13.77 -28.28
N LYS A 137 -7.69 -14.36 -29.47
CA LYS A 137 -6.51 -14.74 -30.23
C LYS A 137 -5.88 -13.39 -30.52
N TYR A 138 -5.00 -12.94 -29.63
CA TYR A 138 -3.92 -12.06 -30.03
C TYR A 138 -3.26 -12.80 -31.18
N SER A 139 -3.62 -12.40 -32.40
CA SER A 139 -3.12 -12.98 -33.63
C SER A 139 -1.66 -12.60 -33.67
N ASN A 140 -0.82 -13.52 -33.22
CA ASN A 140 0.62 -13.38 -33.37
C ASN A 140 0.90 -13.27 -34.88
N SER A 141 1.38 -12.11 -35.30
CA SER A 141 2.18 -12.03 -36.52
C SER A 141 3.35 -12.99 -36.34
N PHE A 142 3.43 -14.03 -37.18
CA PHE A 142 4.39 -15.14 -37.10
C PHE A 142 5.88 -14.72 -37.01
N ASN A 143 6.20 -13.46 -37.34
CA ASN A 143 7.57 -12.95 -37.41
C ASN A 143 8.07 -12.18 -36.17
N LYS A 144 7.30 -12.07 -35.07
CA LYS A 144 7.74 -11.38 -33.85
C LYS A 144 7.50 -12.26 -32.62
N GLN A 145 8.55 -12.56 -31.87
CA GLN A 145 8.45 -13.22 -30.56
C GLN A 145 7.85 -12.23 -29.56
N TYR A 146 6.62 -12.48 -29.13
CA TYR A 146 5.95 -11.65 -28.12
C TYR A 146 5.90 -12.38 -26.79
N LEU A 147 6.08 -11.63 -25.71
CA LEU A 147 5.81 -12.13 -24.37
C LEU A 147 4.33 -12.41 -24.18
N LYS A 148 4.01 -13.64 -23.75
CA LYS A 148 2.68 -14.00 -23.31
C LYS A 148 2.67 -14.21 -21.81
N LEU A 149 1.63 -13.67 -21.16
CA LEU A 149 1.28 -14.04 -19.80
C LEU A 149 0.52 -15.38 -19.86
N ARG A 150 1.05 -16.40 -19.19
CA ARG A 150 0.40 -17.70 -18.95
C ARG A 150 -0.92 -17.54 -18.20
N HIS A 151 -0.97 -16.64 -17.22
CA HIS A 151 -2.17 -16.30 -16.47
C HIS A 151 -2.39 -14.79 -16.54
N LEU A 152 -3.61 -14.37 -16.88
CA LEU A 152 -3.98 -12.96 -16.83
C LEU A 152 -4.52 -12.67 -15.42
N PRO A 153 -3.79 -11.92 -14.57
CA PRO A 153 -4.29 -11.57 -13.26
C PRO A 153 -5.48 -10.60 -13.39
N LEU A 154 -6.40 -10.68 -12.44
CA LEU A 154 -7.52 -9.75 -12.37
C LEU A 154 -7.15 -8.63 -11.40
N LEU A 155 -6.97 -7.43 -11.94
CA LEU A 155 -6.78 -6.19 -11.18
C LEU A 155 -8.12 -5.48 -11.03
N ARG A 156 -8.52 -5.17 -9.79
CA ARG A 156 -9.76 -4.46 -9.48
C ARG A 156 -9.46 -3.22 -8.66
N GLU A 157 -9.84 -2.06 -9.18
CA GLU A 157 -9.80 -0.84 -8.40
C GLU A 157 -10.93 -0.85 -7.36
N TRP A 158 -10.57 -0.76 -6.08
CA TRP A 158 -11.53 -0.66 -4.98
C TRP A 158 -11.71 0.78 -4.53
N PHE A 159 -10.61 1.50 -4.35
CA PHE A 159 -10.64 2.86 -3.84
C PHE A 159 -9.82 3.79 -4.71
N SER A 160 -10.37 4.95 -5.04
CA SER A 160 -9.68 6.01 -5.76
C SER A 160 -10.14 7.38 -5.29
N ASN A 161 -9.50 8.44 -5.77
CA ASN A 161 -9.89 9.81 -5.47
C ASN A 161 -11.17 10.23 -6.17
N ASP A 162 -11.52 9.56 -7.28
CA ASP A 162 -12.66 9.92 -8.12
C ASP A 162 -14.01 9.54 -7.48
N GLN A 163 -13.97 8.64 -6.49
CA GLN A 163 -15.16 8.17 -5.79
C GLN A 163 -15.75 9.26 -4.88
N SER A 164 -17.07 9.42 -4.98
CA SER A 164 -17.84 10.18 -4.00
C SER A 164 -17.79 9.54 -2.61
N MET A 165 -18.10 10.31 -1.57
CA MET A 165 -18.14 9.79 -0.20
C MET A 165 -19.14 8.62 -0.04
N ARG A 166 -20.25 8.65 -0.80
CA ARG A 166 -21.27 7.58 -0.77
C ARG A 166 -20.74 6.28 -1.38
N GLU A 167 -20.07 6.37 -2.53
CA GLU A 167 -19.44 5.22 -3.18
C GLU A 167 -18.31 4.65 -2.32
N HIS A 168 -17.50 5.52 -1.71
CA HIS A 168 -16.47 5.11 -0.77
C HIS A 168 -17.05 4.35 0.44
N ASP A 169 -18.06 4.91 1.11
CA ASP A 169 -18.73 4.29 2.26
C ASP A 169 -19.35 2.93 1.88
N PHE A 170 -19.98 2.87 0.70
CA PHE A 170 -20.57 1.64 0.17
C PHE A 170 -19.50 0.59 -0.09
N MET A 171 -18.42 0.94 -0.80
CA MET A 171 -17.33 0.03 -1.12
C MET A 171 -16.62 -0.45 0.15
N ALA A 172 -16.33 0.44 1.10
CA ALA A 172 -15.71 0.06 2.36
C ALA A 172 -16.59 -0.92 3.17
N THR A 173 -17.90 -0.68 3.17
CA THR A 173 -18.88 -1.59 3.77
C THR A 173 -18.91 -2.93 3.05
N TYR A 174 -18.91 -2.93 1.72
CA TYR A 174 -18.89 -4.12 0.87
C TYR A 174 -17.64 -4.97 1.10
N MET A 175 -16.47 -4.35 1.16
CA MET A 175 -15.19 -5.04 1.37
C MET A 175 -15.12 -5.67 2.77
N LEU A 176 -15.59 -4.99 3.81
CA LEU A 176 -15.68 -5.55 5.17
C LEU A 176 -16.70 -6.70 5.26
N TYR A 177 -17.78 -6.62 4.51
CA TYR A 177 -18.73 -7.73 4.38
C TYR A 177 -18.06 -8.95 3.72
N LYS A 178 -17.41 -8.73 2.57
CA LYS A 178 -16.75 -9.79 1.79
C LYS A 178 -15.64 -10.48 2.56
N SER A 179 -14.86 -9.75 3.36
CA SER A 179 -13.75 -10.31 4.13
C SER A 179 -14.17 -11.37 5.14
N LYS A 180 -15.44 -11.43 5.55
CA LYS A 180 -15.95 -12.39 6.55
C LYS A 180 -16.79 -13.52 5.97
N HIS A 181 -17.50 -13.28 4.87
CA HIS A 181 -18.55 -14.19 4.40
C HIS A 181 -18.14 -15.13 3.28
N TRP A 182 -17.05 -14.86 2.52
CA TRP A 182 -16.61 -15.73 1.44
C TRP A 182 -15.18 -16.22 1.65
N ARG A 183 -15.06 -17.22 2.53
CA ARG A 183 -13.79 -17.88 2.90
C ARG A 183 -13.35 -19.02 1.97
N ALA A 184 -14.09 -19.37 0.94
CA ALA A 184 -13.66 -20.30 -0.10
C ALA A 184 -14.78 -20.40 -1.12
N GLY A 185 -14.53 -19.93 -2.34
CA GLY A 185 -15.50 -20.09 -3.43
C GLY A 185 -15.29 -19.03 -4.48
N TYR A 186 -14.54 -19.40 -5.52
CA TYR A 186 -14.49 -18.91 -6.91
C TYR A 186 -15.34 -17.67 -7.27
N ILE A 187 -15.19 -16.56 -6.57
CA ILE A 187 -15.88 -15.30 -6.88
C ILE A 187 -14.84 -14.21 -6.99
N ALA A 188 -14.95 -13.41 -8.05
CA ALA A 188 -13.99 -12.41 -8.46
C ALA A 188 -13.49 -11.50 -7.32
N ASP A 189 -14.31 -11.13 -6.34
CA ASP A 189 -13.99 -10.09 -5.34
C ASP A 189 -13.38 -10.59 -4.02
N GLY A 190 -13.21 -11.91 -3.84
CA GLY A 190 -12.64 -12.51 -2.63
C GLY A 190 -11.24 -13.07 -2.87
N PRO A 191 -10.54 -13.55 -1.83
CA PRO A 191 -9.27 -14.19 -2.04
C PRO A 191 -9.42 -15.54 -2.78
N ASN A 192 -8.62 -15.82 -3.80
CA ASN A 192 -8.75 -16.91 -4.78
C ASN A 192 -7.45 -17.74 -4.90
N SER A 193 -7.50 -18.92 -5.52
CA SER A 193 -6.40 -19.92 -5.56
C SER A 193 -4.96 -19.41 -5.41
N SER A 194 -4.39 -18.73 -6.41
CA SER A 194 -2.95 -18.45 -6.47
C SER A 194 -2.59 -16.95 -6.34
N THR A 195 -1.28 -16.67 -6.25
CA THR A 195 -0.72 -15.33 -5.98
C THR A 195 0.03 -14.79 -7.22
N PRO A 196 -0.64 -14.19 -8.20
CA PRO A 196 -0.01 -13.72 -9.44
C PRO A 196 0.63 -12.32 -9.25
N LEU A 197 1.45 -12.14 -8.21
CA LEU A 197 2.01 -10.84 -7.84
C LEU A 197 2.95 -10.29 -8.93
N VAL A 198 3.83 -11.12 -9.49
CA VAL A 198 4.74 -10.69 -10.58
C VAL A 198 3.97 -10.19 -11.80
N ASP A 199 2.97 -10.95 -12.24
CA ASP A 199 2.15 -10.59 -13.41
C ASP A 199 1.34 -9.33 -13.13
N SER A 200 0.84 -9.20 -11.91
CA SER A 200 0.07 -8.03 -11.44
C SER A 200 0.91 -6.76 -11.44
N ILE A 201 2.16 -6.81 -10.96
CA ILE A 201 3.09 -5.68 -10.99
C ILE A 201 3.41 -5.28 -12.43
N PHE A 202 3.57 -6.25 -13.33
CA PHE A 202 3.85 -5.98 -14.73
C PHE A 202 2.71 -5.20 -15.40
N LEU A 203 1.45 -5.60 -15.15
CA LEU A 203 0.26 -4.87 -15.63
C LEU A 203 0.07 -3.54 -14.91
N LEU A 204 0.37 -3.49 -13.61
CA LEU A 204 0.27 -2.28 -12.79
C LEU A 204 1.12 -1.14 -13.35
N ARG A 205 2.23 -1.45 -14.03
CA ARG A 205 3.09 -0.46 -14.72
C ARG A 205 2.27 0.52 -15.56
N GLN A 206 1.36 0.02 -16.38
CA GLN A 206 0.56 0.87 -17.26
C GLN A 206 -0.40 1.76 -16.46
N ILE A 207 -1.11 1.16 -15.50
CA ILE A 207 -2.03 1.87 -14.60
C ILE A 207 -1.28 2.94 -13.80
N ALA A 208 -0.08 2.65 -13.32
CA ALA A 208 0.73 3.55 -12.52
C ALA A 208 1.23 4.75 -13.33
N LEU A 209 1.64 4.53 -14.58
CA LEU A 209 2.05 5.62 -15.48
C LEU A 209 0.88 6.54 -15.82
N GLU A 210 -0.26 5.96 -16.17
CA GLU A 210 -1.49 6.72 -16.45
C GLU A 210 -1.95 7.50 -15.23
N PHE A 211 -1.95 6.87 -14.04
CA PHE A 211 -2.29 7.55 -12.80
C PHE A 211 -1.33 8.70 -12.49
N LYS A 212 -0.02 8.51 -12.72
CA LYS A 212 0.99 9.53 -12.48
C LYS A 212 0.79 10.75 -13.37
N ASP A 213 0.49 10.52 -14.65
CA ASP A 213 0.26 11.57 -15.65
C ASP A 213 -1.05 12.32 -15.39
N ASN A 214 -2.17 11.60 -15.27
CA ASN A 214 -3.50 12.17 -15.09
C ASN A 214 -3.61 13.03 -13.81
N GLU A 215 -2.90 12.65 -12.76
CA GLU A 215 -2.98 13.32 -11.45
C GLU A 215 -1.76 14.21 -11.15
N ASN A 216 -0.86 14.41 -12.12
CA ASN A 216 0.37 15.22 -12.01
C ASN A 216 1.22 14.85 -10.78
N ILE A 217 1.50 13.56 -10.60
CA ILE A 217 2.25 13.04 -9.45
C ILE A 217 3.76 13.05 -9.74
N ASP A 218 4.54 13.71 -8.88
CA ASP A 218 6.00 13.69 -8.97
C ASP A 218 6.60 12.40 -8.42
N ILE A 219 6.14 12.00 -7.23
CA ILE A 219 6.62 10.82 -6.50
C ILE A 219 5.45 9.87 -6.28
N LEU A 220 5.43 8.78 -7.05
CA LEU A 220 4.46 7.71 -6.87
C LEU A 220 5.02 6.63 -5.94
N ASN A 221 4.41 6.46 -4.78
CA ASN A 221 4.76 5.37 -3.85
C ASN A 221 3.86 4.17 -4.15
N THR A 222 4.46 3.01 -4.37
CA THR A 222 3.73 1.76 -4.63
C THR A 222 3.88 0.84 -3.43
N ILE A 223 2.77 0.44 -2.83
CA ILE A 223 2.71 -0.49 -1.71
C ILE A 223 2.19 -1.84 -2.20
N THR A 224 2.82 -2.94 -1.81
CA THR A 224 2.25 -4.28 -1.96
C THR A 224 1.89 -4.86 -0.59
N LEU A 225 0.62 -5.25 -0.39
CA LEU A 225 0.12 -5.91 0.82
C LEU A 225 -0.13 -7.38 0.48
N THR A 226 0.78 -8.27 0.86
CA THR A 226 0.72 -9.72 0.56
C THR A 226 1.08 -10.55 1.80
N ASP A 227 0.85 -11.86 1.78
CA ASP A 227 1.20 -12.76 2.87
C ASP A 227 2.29 -13.79 2.52
N GLY A 228 2.92 -13.68 1.34
CA GLY A 228 4.00 -14.58 0.95
C GLY A 228 4.56 -14.37 -0.45
N MET A 229 5.35 -15.36 -0.89
CA MET A 229 6.04 -15.33 -2.17
C MET A 229 5.05 -15.44 -3.35
N SER A 230 5.29 -14.61 -4.37
CA SER A 230 4.62 -14.73 -5.67
C SER A 230 4.77 -16.13 -6.24
N ASN A 231 3.77 -16.54 -7.03
CA ASN A 231 3.98 -17.60 -8.01
C ASN A 231 5.15 -17.25 -8.94
N GLU A 232 5.77 -18.29 -9.51
CA GLU A 232 6.71 -18.11 -10.61
C GLU A 232 6.05 -17.31 -11.74
N SER A 233 6.82 -16.40 -12.35
CA SER A 233 6.32 -15.51 -13.38
C SER A 233 5.69 -16.27 -14.54
N SER A 234 4.57 -15.78 -15.05
CA SER A 234 3.82 -16.41 -16.13
C SER A 234 4.42 -16.19 -17.53
N PHE A 235 5.64 -15.68 -17.68
CA PHE A 235 6.23 -15.40 -18.99
C PHE A 235 6.75 -16.69 -19.65
N HIS A 236 6.12 -17.10 -20.75
CA HIS A 236 6.52 -18.25 -21.56
C HIS A 236 6.74 -17.85 -23.01
N ASP A 237 7.75 -18.43 -23.66
CA ASP A 237 7.90 -18.35 -25.10
C ASP A 237 6.95 -19.39 -25.70
N SER A 238 6.05 -18.98 -26.60
CA SER A 238 5.19 -19.94 -27.27
C SER A 238 5.92 -20.88 -28.23
N SER A 239 7.18 -20.60 -28.58
CA SER A 239 8.00 -21.38 -29.51
C SER A 239 8.91 -22.41 -28.84
N MET A 240 9.24 -22.22 -27.55
CA MET A 240 10.04 -23.17 -26.78
C MET A 240 9.20 -23.67 -25.61
N GLY A 241 8.92 -24.98 -25.54
CA GLY A 241 8.19 -25.60 -24.43
C GLY A 241 8.93 -25.56 -23.07
N SER A 242 9.82 -24.60 -22.86
CA SER A 242 10.71 -24.46 -21.71
C SER A 242 10.65 -23.04 -21.13
N SER A 243 10.88 -22.94 -19.81
CA SER A 243 10.99 -21.66 -19.11
C SER A 243 12.13 -20.83 -19.69
N ILE A 244 11.84 -19.61 -20.14
CA ILE A 244 12.84 -18.68 -20.69
C ILE A 244 13.84 -18.33 -19.57
N SER A 245 15.15 -18.51 -19.78
CA SER A 245 16.14 -18.09 -18.78
C SER A 245 16.51 -16.61 -18.91
N ARG A 246 16.45 -16.03 -20.11
CA ARG A 246 16.78 -14.61 -20.35
C ARG A 246 15.76 -13.97 -21.25
N LEU A 247 15.16 -12.89 -20.75
CA LEU A 247 14.14 -12.16 -21.46
C LEU A 247 14.64 -10.75 -21.75
N SER A 248 14.61 -10.35 -23.02
CA SER A 248 14.80 -8.96 -23.45
C SER A 248 13.54 -8.51 -24.17
N SER A 249 12.69 -7.76 -23.48
CA SER A 249 11.45 -7.23 -24.04
C SER A 249 11.47 -5.72 -24.11
N TYR A 250 11.02 -5.19 -25.24
CA TYR A 250 10.87 -3.76 -25.45
C TYR A 250 9.44 -3.36 -25.08
N ASP A 251 9.32 -2.44 -24.12
CA ASP A 251 8.05 -1.82 -23.79
C ASP A 251 7.79 -0.62 -24.73
N PRO A 252 6.82 -0.70 -25.66
CA PRO A 252 6.57 0.37 -26.62
C PRO A 252 6.05 1.65 -25.96
N LEU A 253 5.37 1.55 -24.80
CA LEU A 253 4.83 2.71 -24.09
C LEU A 253 5.94 3.57 -23.50
N THR A 254 6.94 2.92 -22.89
CA THR A 254 7.98 3.61 -22.10
C THR A 254 9.33 3.64 -22.81
N LYS A 255 9.39 3.04 -24.00
CA LYS A 255 10.61 2.82 -24.80
C LYS A 255 11.73 2.13 -24.01
N SER A 256 11.38 1.48 -22.90
CA SER A 256 12.31 0.87 -21.97
C SER A 256 12.46 -0.60 -22.28
N VAL A 257 13.70 -1.09 -22.22
CA VAL A 257 13.98 -2.51 -22.38
C VAL A 257 14.00 -3.18 -21.01
N TYR A 258 13.11 -4.16 -20.82
CA TYR A 258 13.19 -5.13 -19.73
C TYR A 258 14.22 -6.20 -20.09
N ARG A 259 15.31 -6.29 -19.32
CA ARG A 259 16.32 -7.34 -19.49
C ARG A 259 16.45 -8.13 -18.20
N THR A 260 16.33 -9.45 -18.27
CA THR A 260 16.52 -10.33 -17.10
C THR A 260 17.62 -11.34 -17.32
N LYS A 261 18.32 -11.67 -16.22
CA LYS A 261 19.24 -12.82 -16.17
C LYS A 261 18.50 -14.15 -15.91
N ASN A 262 17.31 -14.07 -15.29
CA ASN A 262 16.32 -15.13 -15.00
C ASN A 262 14.93 -14.45 -15.00
N CYS A 263 13.97 -14.86 -15.84
CA CYS A 263 12.66 -14.18 -15.90
C CYS A 263 11.77 -14.41 -14.66
N ASN A 264 12.20 -15.27 -13.74
CA ASN A 264 11.37 -15.85 -12.68
C ASN A 264 11.49 -15.19 -11.30
N THR A 265 11.97 -13.94 -11.19
CA THR A 265 12.18 -13.33 -9.86
C THR A 265 11.43 -12.00 -9.70
N LEU A 266 10.64 -11.92 -8.62
CA LEU A 266 10.02 -10.69 -8.12
C LEU A 266 11.00 -9.49 -8.06
N PRO A 267 12.26 -9.65 -7.60
CA PRO A 267 13.25 -8.58 -7.67
C PRO A 267 13.44 -7.97 -9.07
N ASN A 268 13.46 -8.79 -10.12
CA ASN A 268 13.69 -8.31 -11.48
C ASN A 268 12.50 -7.48 -11.97
N ILE A 269 11.27 -7.93 -11.72
CA ILE A 269 10.07 -7.18 -12.14
C ILE A 269 9.92 -5.87 -11.37
N LEU A 270 10.23 -5.87 -10.06
CA LEU A 270 10.20 -4.67 -9.25
C LEU A 270 11.26 -3.66 -9.69
N SER A 271 12.47 -4.12 -10.01
CA SER A 271 13.53 -3.24 -10.54
C SER A 271 13.12 -2.59 -11.87
N PHE A 272 12.43 -3.35 -12.74
CA PHE A 272 11.91 -2.83 -14.00
C PHE A 272 10.78 -1.84 -13.78
N TYR A 273 9.82 -2.18 -12.92
CA TYR A 273 8.73 -1.28 -12.54
C TYR A 273 9.29 0.03 -11.98
N LYS A 274 10.28 -0.03 -11.06
CA LYS A 274 10.94 1.15 -10.50
C LYS A 274 11.64 1.99 -11.57
N LYS A 275 12.35 1.35 -12.51
CA LYS A 275 13.02 2.04 -13.62
C LYS A 275 12.04 2.80 -14.50
N VAL A 276 10.86 2.24 -14.73
CA VAL A 276 9.86 2.81 -15.63
C VAL A 276 8.99 3.86 -14.93
N VAL A 277 8.44 3.54 -13.77
CA VAL A 277 7.46 4.37 -13.05
C VAL A 277 8.14 5.39 -12.14
N GLY A 278 9.29 5.01 -11.57
CA GLY A 278 9.97 5.75 -10.51
C GLY A 278 9.28 5.63 -9.15
N GLY A 279 9.80 6.38 -8.17
CA GLY A 279 9.27 6.41 -6.81
C GLY A 279 9.69 5.21 -5.96
N ASN A 280 9.10 5.13 -4.76
CA ASN A 280 9.45 4.10 -3.78
C ASN A 280 8.52 2.89 -3.89
N ILE A 281 9.07 1.70 -3.73
CA ILE A 281 8.31 0.45 -3.66
C ILE A 281 8.41 -0.13 -2.25
N ILE A 282 7.26 -0.30 -1.60
CA ILE A 282 7.15 -0.74 -0.21
C ILE A 282 6.43 -2.08 -0.16
N GLY A 283 7.08 -3.09 0.39
CA GLY A 283 6.51 -4.41 0.62
C GLY A 283 6.02 -4.57 2.06
N PHE A 284 4.80 -5.05 2.24
CA PHE A 284 4.24 -5.45 3.52
C PHE A 284 3.81 -6.91 3.44
N ASP A 285 4.54 -7.76 4.14
CA ASP A 285 4.32 -9.20 4.22
C ASP A 285 3.65 -9.57 5.54
N ILE A 286 2.51 -10.25 5.48
CA ILE A 286 1.77 -10.71 6.65
C ILE A 286 2.05 -12.20 6.88
N THR A 287 3.03 -12.53 7.70
CA THR A 287 3.47 -13.93 7.93
C THR A 287 2.87 -14.55 9.20
N SER A 288 2.92 -15.89 9.26
CA SER A 288 2.60 -16.64 10.47
C SER A 288 3.78 -16.62 11.47
N GLN A 289 3.49 -16.86 12.75
CA GLN A 289 4.47 -16.89 13.84
C GLN A 289 5.61 -17.90 13.65
N TYR A 290 5.42 -18.92 12.80
CA TYR A 290 6.33 -20.06 12.71
C TYR A 290 7.60 -19.78 11.90
N THR A 291 7.64 -18.73 11.09
CA THR A 291 8.77 -18.49 10.17
C THR A 291 9.88 -17.63 10.76
N TYR A 292 9.60 -16.85 11.81
CA TYR A 292 10.59 -16.03 12.49
C TYR A 292 10.48 -16.22 14.01
N ASN A 293 11.36 -17.06 14.55
CA ASN A 293 11.61 -17.09 15.98
C ASN A 293 12.01 -15.67 16.43
N SER A 294 11.30 -15.16 17.44
CA SER A 294 11.65 -14.02 18.30
C SER A 294 11.13 -12.61 17.95
N ASN A 295 11.03 -12.19 16.67
CA ASN A 295 10.70 -10.79 16.35
C ASN A 295 9.31 -10.58 15.71
N PRO A 296 8.43 -9.76 16.32
CA PRO A 296 7.06 -9.56 15.83
C PRO A 296 6.98 -8.69 14.55
N ILE A 297 8.02 -7.89 14.29
CA ILE A 297 8.17 -7.03 13.13
C ILE A 297 9.61 -7.17 12.64
N VAL A 298 9.79 -7.43 11.36
CA VAL A 298 11.10 -7.41 10.70
C VAL A 298 11.07 -6.30 9.65
N VAL A 299 12.02 -5.38 9.73
CA VAL A 299 12.20 -4.31 8.75
C VAL A 299 13.48 -4.61 7.97
N ARG A 300 13.39 -4.62 6.64
CA ARG A 300 14.52 -4.79 5.74
C ARG A 300 14.49 -3.69 4.70
N GLU A 301 15.63 -3.02 4.54
CA GLU A 301 15.85 -2.04 3.48
C GLU A 301 16.45 -2.78 2.27
N ASP A 302 16.13 -2.33 1.05
CA ASP A 302 16.66 -2.88 -0.21
C ASP A 302 16.57 -4.42 -0.31
N HIS A 303 15.42 -4.99 0.03
CA HIS A 303 15.22 -6.44 0.13
C HIS A 303 14.26 -6.96 -0.94
N MET A 304 14.67 -8.00 -1.67
CA MET A 304 13.86 -8.66 -2.72
C MET A 304 13.34 -7.70 -3.81
N GLY A 305 14.01 -6.57 -4.04
CA GLY A 305 13.61 -5.55 -5.01
C GLY A 305 12.70 -4.45 -4.46
N TYR A 306 12.31 -4.53 -3.19
CA TYR A 306 11.63 -3.44 -2.47
C TYR A 306 12.64 -2.49 -1.84
N ASP A 307 12.31 -1.21 -1.81
CA ASP A 307 13.10 -0.19 -1.11
C ASP A 307 12.95 -0.36 0.40
N HIS A 308 11.71 -0.59 0.83
CA HIS A 308 11.37 -0.88 2.21
C HIS A 308 10.51 -2.14 2.26
N HIS A 309 10.94 -3.15 3.00
CA HIS A 309 10.22 -4.40 3.16
C HIS A 309 9.95 -4.67 4.63
N TYR A 310 8.66 -4.74 4.98
CA TYR A 310 8.22 -4.96 6.34
C TYR A 310 7.47 -6.28 6.44
N THR A 311 7.86 -7.11 7.39
CA THR A 311 7.21 -8.39 7.65
C THR A 311 6.58 -8.39 9.04
N PHE A 312 5.31 -8.76 9.15
CA PHE A 312 4.57 -8.81 10.41
C PHE A 312 4.11 -10.21 10.73
N SER A 313 4.18 -10.52 12.02
CA SER A 313 3.52 -11.69 12.56
C SER A 313 2.04 -11.40 12.88
N PHE A 314 1.15 -12.15 12.23
CA PHE A 314 -0.31 -11.95 12.29
C PHE A 314 -0.90 -11.89 13.72
N LYS A 315 -0.32 -12.62 14.69
CA LYS A 315 -0.87 -12.71 16.06
C LYS A 315 -0.84 -11.36 16.81
N ASN A 316 -0.04 -10.39 16.36
CA ASN A 316 0.17 -9.11 17.06
C ASN A 316 -0.55 -7.90 16.45
N LEU A 317 -1.18 -8.05 15.27
CA LEU A 317 -1.94 -6.97 14.63
C LEU A 317 -3.36 -6.83 15.20
N TYR A 318 -4.05 -7.93 15.55
CA TYR A 318 -5.48 -7.86 15.90
C TYR A 318 -6.00 -8.76 17.05
N ASN A 319 -5.23 -9.70 17.61
CA ASN A 319 -5.74 -10.55 18.71
C ASN A 319 -6.04 -9.79 20.02
N GLU A 320 -5.62 -8.54 20.15
CA GLU A 320 -6.04 -7.69 21.27
C GLU A 320 -7.40 -7.02 21.07
N SER A 321 -7.90 -6.89 19.83
CA SER A 321 -9.24 -6.32 19.56
C SER A 321 -10.38 -7.24 20.04
N LYS A 322 -10.17 -8.57 20.03
CA LYS A 322 -11.12 -9.56 20.57
C LYS A 322 -11.18 -9.55 22.10
N ARG A 323 -10.09 -9.18 22.79
CA ARG A 323 -10.10 -8.94 24.24
C ARG A 323 -10.86 -7.67 24.63
N MET A 324 -11.04 -6.72 23.71
CA MET A 324 -11.84 -5.51 23.94
C MET A 324 -13.36 -5.72 23.84
N SER A 325 -13.84 -6.87 23.34
CA SER A 325 -15.28 -7.11 23.14
C SER A 325 -15.94 -8.08 24.11
N LYS A 326 -15.19 -8.73 25.01
CA LYS A 326 -15.82 -9.39 26.17
C LYS A 326 -16.08 -8.30 27.20
N LYS A 327 -17.36 -7.94 27.33
CA LYS A 327 -17.85 -7.22 28.50
C LYS A 327 -17.35 -7.92 29.75
N ASP A 328 -16.87 -7.12 30.68
CA ASP A 328 -16.56 -7.49 32.05
C ASP A 328 -17.75 -8.26 32.64
N GLU A 329 -17.54 -9.54 32.92
CA GLU A 329 -18.21 -10.15 34.06
C GLU A 329 -17.44 -9.66 35.29
N ASP A 330 -18.18 -9.03 36.20
CA ASP A 330 -17.68 -8.55 37.49
C ASP A 330 -17.13 -9.72 38.30
N GLN A 331 -15.84 -9.96 38.15
CA GLN A 331 -15.03 -10.65 39.14
C GLN A 331 -13.86 -9.75 39.49
N SER A 332 -13.61 -9.64 40.80
CA SER A 332 -12.53 -8.85 41.40
C SER A 332 -11.20 -9.16 40.69
N LYS A 333 -10.71 -8.21 39.88
CA LYS A 333 -9.44 -8.34 39.17
C LYS A 333 -8.31 -7.92 40.11
N THR A 334 -7.29 -8.76 40.23
CA THR A 334 -6.13 -8.49 41.07
C THR A 334 -5.27 -7.37 40.49
N LEU A 335 -4.48 -6.66 41.32
CA LEU A 335 -3.55 -5.60 40.89
C LEU A 335 -2.59 -6.06 39.78
N THR A 336 -2.23 -7.35 39.79
CA THR A 336 -1.41 -8.00 38.76
C THR A 336 -2.11 -8.10 37.41
N ASP A 337 -3.43 -8.34 37.38
CA ASP A 337 -4.23 -8.39 36.14
C ASP A 337 -4.38 -6.99 35.51
N ILE A 338 -4.45 -5.95 36.34
CA ILE A 338 -4.51 -4.55 35.90
C ILE A 338 -3.16 -4.13 35.28
N GLN A 339 -2.03 -4.50 35.91
CA GLN A 339 -0.69 -4.21 35.40
C GLN A 339 -0.36 -4.96 34.10
N GLN A 340 -0.77 -6.23 33.97
CA GLN A 340 -0.58 -6.99 32.74
C GLN A 340 -1.44 -6.44 31.58
N ASN A 341 -2.68 -6.04 31.85
CA ASN A 341 -3.54 -5.40 30.84
C ASN A 341 -3.02 -4.02 30.39
N PHE A 342 -2.35 -3.28 31.29
CA PHE A 342 -1.69 -2.02 30.95
C PHE A 342 -0.46 -2.23 30.05
N LYS A 343 0.32 -3.29 30.29
CA LYS A 343 1.47 -3.65 29.44
C LYS A 343 1.04 -4.13 28.04
N GLY A 344 0.01 -4.98 27.93
CA GLY A 344 -0.50 -5.46 26.63
C GLY A 344 -1.03 -4.34 25.71
N LYS A 345 -1.96 -3.51 26.22
CA LYS A 345 -2.58 -2.40 25.46
C LYS A 345 -1.60 -1.34 24.94
N ASN A 346 -0.46 -1.15 25.60
CA ASN A 346 0.56 -0.19 25.17
C ASN A 346 1.45 -0.74 24.04
N VAL A 347 1.61 -2.06 23.95
CA VAL A 347 2.45 -2.70 22.93
C VAL A 347 1.74 -2.75 21.56
N SER A 348 0.43 -3.06 21.51
CA SER A 348 -0.30 -3.07 20.21
C SER A 348 -0.44 -1.68 19.59
N LYS A 349 -0.76 -0.67 20.41
CA LYS A 349 -0.72 0.74 19.99
C LYS A 349 0.67 1.19 19.55
N SER A 350 1.74 0.51 19.96
CA SER A 350 3.11 0.83 19.55
C SER A 350 3.41 0.32 18.13
N ASN A 351 2.97 -0.91 17.80
CA ASN A 351 3.33 -1.58 16.55
C ASN A 351 2.63 -0.99 15.31
N GLU A 352 1.31 -0.73 15.39
CA GLU A 352 0.59 0.00 14.32
C GLU A 352 1.15 1.41 14.16
N LYS A 353 1.52 2.07 15.26
CA LYS A 353 2.14 3.40 15.22
C LYS A 353 3.53 3.37 14.60
N ILE A 354 4.35 2.34 14.84
CA ILE A 354 5.69 2.21 14.23
C ILE A 354 5.56 2.15 12.71
N LEU A 355 4.64 1.33 12.21
CA LEU A 355 4.39 1.21 10.78
C LEU A 355 3.93 2.50 10.14
N LEU A 356 2.94 3.13 10.77
CA LEU A 356 2.39 4.37 10.28
C LEU A 356 3.42 5.52 10.39
N THR A 357 4.28 5.50 11.41
CA THR A 357 5.37 6.48 11.55
C THR A 357 6.42 6.31 10.45
N LYS A 358 6.79 5.06 10.14
CA LYS A 358 7.74 4.72 9.07
C LYS A 358 7.16 4.99 7.69
N PHE A 359 5.88 4.70 7.49
CA PHE A 359 5.15 5.08 6.28
C PHE A 359 5.16 6.60 6.07
N ILE A 360 4.93 7.37 7.15
CA ILE A 360 5.05 8.84 7.08
C ILE A 360 6.50 9.23 6.75
N ASP A 361 7.54 8.59 7.32
CA ASP A 361 8.94 8.86 6.96
C ASP A 361 9.22 8.70 5.46
N ILE A 362 8.55 7.77 4.79
CA ILE A 362 8.77 7.48 3.35
C ILE A 362 8.04 8.49 2.46
N ILE A 363 6.92 9.05 2.94
CA ILE A 363 6.02 9.88 2.12
C ILE A 363 6.16 11.39 2.40
N SER A 364 6.62 11.78 3.59
CA SER A 364 6.96 13.18 3.90
C SER A 364 8.31 13.55 3.30
#